data_AF-A0A3A4WMA3-F1
#
_entry.id   AF-A0A3A4WMA3-F1
#
_cell.length_a   1.000
_cell.length_b   1.000
_cell.length_c   1.000
_cell.angle_alpha   90.00
_cell.angle_beta   90.00
_cell.angle_gamma   90.00
#
_symmetry.space_group_name_H-M   'P 1'
#
loop_
_entity.id
_entity.type
_entity.pdbx_description
1 polymer ?
#
loop_
_entity_poly.entity_id
_entity_poly.type
_entity_poly.pdbx_seq_one_letter_code
_entity_poly.pdbx_strand_id
1 'polypeptide(L)'
;EAALRVYHALKKEGLPAGRKEVSAIVGRDVDSLSETGVSSAAVESVAENLVDGVISPIVYAALGGAPLAMAFKMASTLDSMIGYKNERYRLFGKAAARIDDGLNFLPARLSVPMISLSAKILFGEGKPAFKTAVLEGAHHTSPNAGYPEACFAGALRVKLNGPGIYGGIRVEKPFIGTAFERPDAGHIRKACDLMILSAFFSLAAVVGLEWILGAIAGAANP
;
A
#
# COMPACT_ATOMS: atom_id res chain seq x y z
N GLU A 1 -7.09 -5.88 9.11
CA GLU A 1 -7.02 -6.57 10.42
C GLU A 1 -5.65 -6.52 11.08
N ALA A 2 -4.58 -6.97 10.42
CA ALA A 2 -3.26 -7.04 11.05
C ALA A 2 -2.77 -5.68 11.59
N ALA A 3 -2.93 -4.59 10.83
CA ALA A 3 -2.61 -3.24 11.31
C ALA A 3 -3.45 -2.80 12.54
N LEU A 4 -4.71 -3.25 12.65
CA LEU A 4 -5.53 -2.95 13.84
C LEU A 4 -5.03 -3.71 15.08
N ARG A 5 -4.44 -4.90 14.92
CA ARG A 5 -3.76 -5.57 16.04
C ARG A 5 -2.56 -4.76 16.53
N VAL A 6 -1.76 -4.20 15.62
CA VAL A 6 -0.66 -3.27 15.98
C VAL A 6 -1.19 -2.06 16.75
N TYR A 7 -2.27 -1.43 16.26
CA TYR A 7 -2.92 -0.31 16.94
C TYR A 7 -3.36 -0.67 18.36
N HIS A 8 -4.06 -1.80 18.51
CA HIS A 8 -4.56 -2.23 19.81
C HIS A 8 -3.43 -2.61 20.76
N ALA A 9 -2.42 -3.34 20.30
CA ALA A 9 -1.25 -3.69 21.09
C ALA A 9 -0.50 -2.43 21.56
N LEU A 10 -0.24 -1.47 20.66
CA LEU A 10 0.38 -0.20 21.04
C LEU A 10 -0.42 0.57 22.09
N LYS A 11 -1.74 0.67 21.90
CA LYS A 11 -2.59 1.47 22.80
C LYS A 11 -2.88 0.80 24.14
N LYS A 12 -2.97 -0.53 24.20
CA LYS A 12 -3.39 -1.26 25.41
C LYS A 12 -2.23 -1.91 26.16
N GLU A 13 -1.19 -2.34 25.45
CA GLU A 13 -0.10 -3.17 25.98
C GLU A 13 1.27 -2.48 25.84
N GLY A 14 1.36 -1.38 25.10
CA GLY A 14 2.54 -0.55 24.96
C GLY A 14 3.50 -0.95 23.84
N LEU A 15 4.64 -0.26 23.79
CA LEU A 15 5.59 -0.37 22.68
C LEU A 15 6.14 -1.79 22.42
N PRO A 16 6.51 -2.60 23.43
CA PRO A 16 7.00 -3.96 23.18
C PRO A 16 5.98 -4.85 22.45
N ALA A 17 4.70 -4.76 22.84
CA ALA A 17 3.63 -5.50 22.19
C ALA A 17 3.38 -4.98 20.76
N GLY A 18 3.41 -3.66 20.55
CA GLY A 18 3.32 -3.07 19.22
C GLY A 18 4.44 -3.50 18.28
N ARG A 19 5.68 -3.59 18.76
CA ARG A 19 6.82 -4.10 17.98
C ARG A 19 6.61 -5.57 17.58
N LYS A 20 6.11 -6.39 18.51
CA LYS A 20 5.80 -7.79 18.23
C LYS A 20 4.73 -7.95 17.16
N GLU A 21 3.65 -7.17 17.22
CA GLU A 21 2.59 -7.26 16.21
C GLU A 21 3.05 -6.71 14.85
N VAL A 22 3.83 -5.62 14.83
CA VAL A 22 4.26 -5.03 13.55
C VAL A 22 5.28 -5.88 12.81
N SER A 23 6.10 -6.67 13.52
CA SER A 23 7.08 -7.58 12.89
C SER A 23 6.42 -8.67 12.03
N ALA A 24 5.14 -8.97 12.27
CA ALA A 24 4.39 -9.92 11.47
C ALA A 24 3.96 -9.35 10.10
N ILE A 25 4.05 -8.03 9.90
CA ILE A 25 3.61 -7.34 8.67
C ILE A 25 4.69 -6.50 8.00
N VAL A 26 5.91 -6.45 8.54
CA VAL A 26 7.05 -5.78 7.92
C VAL A 26 8.27 -6.68 7.79
N GLY A 27 9.07 -6.43 6.75
CA GLY A 27 10.34 -7.13 6.54
C GLY A 27 11.56 -6.50 7.23
N ARG A 28 11.39 -5.40 7.98
CA ARG A 28 12.48 -4.70 8.69
C ARG A 28 12.59 -5.15 10.14
N ASP A 29 13.76 -4.98 10.72
CA ASP A 29 14.01 -5.22 12.14
C ASP A 29 13.22 -4.19 12.96
N VAL A 30 12.51 -4.68 13.98
CA VAL A 30 11.54 -3.87 14.75
C VAL A 30 12.03 -3.49 16.15
N ASP A 31 13.10 -4.14 16.64
CA ASP A 31 13.52 -4.06 18.04
C ASP A 31 13.96 -2.65 18.46
N SER A 32 14.44 -1.85 17.52
CA SER A 32 14.87 -0.47 17.73
C SER A 32 13.78 0.56 17.40
N LEU A 33 12.61 0.15 16.88
CA LEU A 33 11.58 1.10 16.46
C LEU A 33 10.95 1.82 17.64
N SER A 34 10.88 3.15 17.59
CA SER A 34 10.04 3.92 18.51
C SER A 34 8.56 3.71 18.22
N GLU A 35 7.65 4.23 19.06
CA GLU A 35 6.21 4.21 18.78
C GLU A 35 5.87 4.85 17.43
N THR A 36 6.53 5.94 17.07
CA THR A 36 6.45 6.53 15.73
C THR A 36 6.90 5.54 14.66
N GLY A 37 8.02 4.84 14.86
CA GLY A 37 8.53 3.86 13.89
C GLY A 37 7.55 2.71 13.67
N VAL A 38 6.93 2.20 14.74
CA VAL A 38 5.88 1.16 14.67
C VAL A 38 4.64 1.70 13.96
N SER A 39 4.25 2.94 14.24
CA SER A 39 3.08 3.57 13.62
C SER A 39 3.29 3.83 12.13
N SER A 40 4.44 4.36 11.75
CA SER A 40 4.86 4.54 10.35
C SER A 40 4.84 3.21 9.61
N ALA A 41 5.44 2.18 10.22
CA ALA A 41 5.47 0.83 9.68
C ALA A 41 4.09 0.25 9.40
N ALA A 42 3.16 0.37 10.35
CA ALA A 42 1.81 -0.13 10.14
C ALA A 42 1.07 0.67 9.06
N VAL A 43 1.27 1.99 8.96
CA VAL A 43 0.64 2.82 7.92
C VAL A 43 1.20 2.49 6.54
N GLU A 44 2.52 2.34 6.40
CA GLU A 44 3.21 1.92 5.17
C GLU A 44 2.67 0.57 4.69
N SER A 45 2.60 -0.44 5.57
CA SER A 45 2.04 -1.76 5.22
C SER A 45 0.58 -1.70 4.79
N VAL A 46 -0.24 -0.80 5.35
CA VAL A 46 -1.63 -0.62 4.92
C VAL A 46 -1.70 0.00 3.52
N ALA A 47 -0.84 0.99 3.24
CA ALA A 47 -0.78 1.66 1.94
C ALA A 47 -0.31 0.70 0.84
N GLU A 48 0.76 -0.07 1.08
CA GLU A 48 1.25 -1.09 0.15
C GLU A 48 0.17 -2.16 -0.11
N ASN A 49 -0.41 -2.71 0.97
CA ASN A 49 -1.42 -3.78 0.86
C ASN A 49 -2.74 -3.32 0.20
N LEU A 50 -3.06 -2.02 0.19
CA LEU A 50 -4.19 -1.53 -0.59
C LEU A 50 -4.01 -1.85 -2.08
N VAL A 51 -2.78 -1.73 -2.60
CA VAL A 51 -2.50 -2.05 -4.01
C VAL A 51 -2.43 -3.57 -4.19
N ASP A 52 -1.49 -4.23 -3.51
CA ASP A 52 -1.19 -5.65 -3.72
C ASP A 52 -2.31 -6.59 -3.28
N GLY A 53 -3.05 -6.19 -2.26
CA GLY A 53 -4.11 -6.99 -1.65
C GLY A 53 -5.51 -6.72 -2.18
N VAL A 54 -5.74 -5.55 -2.79
CA VAL A 54 -7.10 -5.10 -3.12
C VAL A 54 -7.23 -4.55 -4.53
N ILE A 55 -6.55 -3.43 -4.85
CA ILE A 55 -6.73 -2.75 -6.14
C ILE A 55 -6.25 -3.62 -7.29
N SER A 56 -5.06 -4.24 -7.18
CA SER A 56 -4.54 -5.09 -8.24
C SER A 56 -5.43 -6.31 -8.50
N PRO A 57 -5.87 -7.09 -7.49
CA PRO A 57 -6.87 -8.14 -7.70
C PRO A 57 -8.18 -7.66 -8.35
N ILE A 58 -8.71 -6.50 -7.95
CA ILE A 58 -9.92 -5.91 -8.56
C ILE A 58 -9.71 -5.59 -10.04
N VAL A 59 -8.58 -4.95 -10.38
CA VAL A 59 -8.24 -4.60 -11.77
C VAL A 59 -8.09 -5.85 -12.63
N TYR A 60 -7.37 -6.87 -12.14
CA TYR A 60 -7.17 -8.11 -12.90
C TYR A 60 -8.44 -8.95 -13.00
N ALA A 61 -9.31 -8.92 -11.99
CA ALA A 61 -10.64 -9.51 -12.08
C ALA A 61 -11.50 -8.85 -13.17
N ALA A 62 -11.44 -7.52 -13.30
CA ALA A 62 -12.15 -6.80 -14.37
C ALA A 62 -11.65 -7.18 -15.77
N LEU A 63 -10.34 -7.41 -15.91
CA LEU A 63 -9.71 -7.69 -17.20
C LEU A 63 -9.90 -9.13 -17.68
N GLY A 64 -9.94 -10.09 -16.76
CA GLY A 64 -9.91 -11.52 -17.12
C GLY A 64 -10.62 -12.44 -16.13
N GLY A 65 -11.46 -11.90 -15.25
CA GLY A 65 -12.19 -12.64 -14.23
C GLY A 65 -11.28 -13.26 -13.17
N ALA A 66 -11.83 -14.26 -12.47
CA ALA A 66 -11.14 -14.99 -11.42
C ALA A 66 -9.76 -15.57 -11.84
N PRO A 67 -9.57 -16.12 -13.06
CA PRO A 67 -8.27 -16.66 -13.47
C PRO A 67 -7.14 -15.63 -13.43
N LEU A 68 -7.38 -14.41 -13.93
CA LEU A 68 -6.34 -13.38 -14.00
C LEU A 68 -6.07 -12.75 -12.63
N ALA A 69 -7.10 -12.60 -11.79
CA ALA A 69 -6.92 -12.20 -10.40
C ALA A 69 -6.08 -13.22 -9.60
N MET A 70 -6.33 -14.52 -9.80
CA MET A 70 -5.52 -15.58 -9.18
C MET A 70 -4.09 -15.59 -9.72
N ALA A 71 -3.90 -15.41 -11.03
CA ALA A 71 -2.57 -15.33 -11.64
C ALA A 71 -1.74 -14.17 -11.06
N PHE A 72 -2.35 -13.00 -10.92
CA PHE A 72 -1.75 -11.86 -10.23
C PHE A 72 -1.37 -12.22 -8.79
N LYS A 73 -2.30 -12.81 -8.03
CA LYS A 73 -2.02 -13.12 -6.62
C LYS A 73 -0.90 -14.15 -6.46
N MET A 74 -0.79 -15.12 -7.37
CA MET A 74 0.34 -16.04 -7.40
C MET A 74 1.67 -15.32 -7.66
N ALA A 75 1.71 -14.40 -8.62
CA ALA A 75 2.91 -13.62 -8.93
C ALA A 75 3.36 -12.75 -7.74
N SER A 76 2.44 -12.02 -7.12
CA SER A 76 2.71 -11.20 -5.93
C SER A 76 3.13 -12.04 -4.72
N THR A 77 2.54 -13.23 -4.54
CA THR A 77 2.96 -14.17 -3.50
C THR A 77 4.37 -14.69 -3.75
N LEU A 78 4.70 -15.00 -5.01
CA LEU A 78 6.03 -15.47 -5.41
C LEU A 78 7.10 -14.43 -5.09
N ASP A 79 6.83 -13.15 -5.37
CA ASP A 79 7.75 -12.06 -5.03
C ASP A 79 7.94 -11.93 -3.52
N SER A 80 6.84 -11.97 -2.75
CA SER A 80 6.91 -11.91 -1.28
C SER A 80 7.63 -13.11 -0.64
N MET A 81 7.58 -14.30 -1.25
CA MET A 81 8.22 -15.52 -0.75
C MET A 81 9.69 -15.64 -1.13
N ILE A 82 10.05 -15.27 -2.36
CA ILE A 82 11.42 -15.40 -2.91
C ILE A 82 12.24 -14.12 -2.69
N GLY A 83 11.56 -13.00 -2.49
CA GLY A 83 12.14 -11.67 -2.27
C GLY A 83 13.14 -11.63 -1.10
N TYR A 84 14.31 -11.08 -1.41
CA TYR A 84 15.40 -10.68 -0.50
C TYR A 84 16.08 -11.73 0.41
N LYS A 85 15.69 -13.01 0.39
CA LYS A 85 16.13 -13.95 1.45
C LYS A 85 17.35 -14.83 1.17
N ASN A 86 17.91 -14.91 -0.05
CA ASN A 86 19.01 -15.84 -0.31
C ASN A 86 19.94 -15.44 -1.46
N GLU A 87 21.26 -15.44 -1.22
CA GLU A 87 22.31 -15.35 -2.26
C GLU A 87 22.09 -16.36 -3.39
N ARG A 88 21.55 -17.53 -3.05
CA ARG A 88 21.22 -18.63 -3.97
C ARG A 88 20.11 -18.31 -4.99
N TYR A 89 19.18 -17.42 -4.67
CA TYR A 89 17.99 -17.12 -5.51
C TYR A 89 17.95 -15.69 -6.03
N ARG A 90 19.05 -14.94 -5.94
CA ARG A 90 19.12 -13.52 -6.29
C ARG A 90 18.63 -13.19 -7.71
N LEU A 91 18.87 -14.07 -8.69
CA LEU A 91 18.40 -13.88 -10.07
C LEU A 91 16.90 -14.15 -10.22
N PHE A 92 16.38 -15.19 -9.57
CA PHE A 92 14.95 -15.51 -9.54
C PHE A 92 14.15 -14.46 -8.78
N GLY A 93 14.64 -13.99 -7.63
CA GLY A 93 14.05 -12.89 -6.89
C GLY A 93 13.99 -11.60 -7.71
N LYS A 94 15.03 -11.28 -8.49
CA LYS A 94 15.00 -10.12 -9.40
C LYS A 94 13.99 -10.27 -10.54
N ALA A 95 13.80 -11.48 -11.07
CA ALA A 95 12.81 -11.73 -12.12
C ALA A 95 11.38 -11.64 -11.56
N ALA A 96 11.13 -12.25 -10.39
CA ALA A 96 9.85 -12.15 -9.68
C ALA A 96 9.50 -10.69 -9.35
N ALA A 97 10.45 -9.94 -8.79
CA ALA A 97 10.26 -8.52 -8.46
C ALA A 97 9.92 -7.67 -9.69
N ARG A 98 10.55 -7.94 -10.84
CA ARG A 98 10.24 -7.21 -12.08
C ARG A 98 8.86 -7.53 -12.65
N ILE A 99 8.43 -8.79 -12.54
CA ILE A 99 7.09 -9.20 -12.98
C ILE A 99 6.07 -8.54 -12.07
N ASP A 100 6.27 -8.59 -10.75
CA ASP A 100 5.41 -7.93 -9.78
C ASP A 100 5.35 -6.41 -10.03
N ASP A 101 6.52 -5.76 -10.20
CA ASP A 101 6.59 -4.34 -10.53
C ASP A 101 5.84 -4.01 -11.82
N GLY A 102 5.92 -4.88 -12.84
CA GLY A 102 5.18 -4.71 -14.08
C GLY A 102 3.66 -4.82 -13.89
N LEU A 103 3.22 -5.82 -13.12
CA LEU A 103 1.80 -6.07 -12.84
C LEU A 103 1.19 -4.97 -11.96
N ASN A 104 1.93 -4.48 -10.98
CA ASN A 104 1.49 -3.44 -10.07
C ASN A 104 1.63 -2.01 -10.64
N PHE A 105 2.24 -1.84 -11.81
CA PHE A 105 2.44 -0.52 -12.41
C PHE A 105 1.12 0.24 -12.59
N LEU A 106 0.16 -0.34 -13.30
CA LEU A 106 -1.13 0.30 -13.55
C LEU A 106 -1.96 0.42 -12.26
N PRO A 107 -2.17 -0.64 -11.46
CA PRO A 107 -2.90 -0.55 -10.19
C PRO A 107 -2.37 0.50 -9.22
N ALA A 108 -1.05 0.63 -9.07
CA ALA A 108 -0.46 1.63 -8.16
C ALA A 108 -0.83 3.06 -8.57
N ARG A 109 -0.94 3.35 -9.86
CA ARG A 109 -1.30 4.68 -10.38
C ARG A 109 -2.80 4.92 -10.29
N LEU A 110 -3.62 3.90 -10.52
CA LEU A 110 -5.07 3.95 -10.30
C LEU A 110 -5.44 4.11 -8.82
N SER A 111 -4.56 3.73 -7.90
CA SER A 111 -4.77 3.93 -6.46
C SER A 111 -4.84 5.41 -6.07
N VAL A 112 -4.04 6.27 -6.71
CA VAL A 112 -3.91 7.69 -6.34
C VAL A 112 -5.25 8.44 -6.37
N PRO A 113 -6.06 8.42 -7.45
CA PRO A 113 -7.36 9.10 -7.45
C PRO A 113 -8.35 8.48 -6.44
N MET A 114 -8.32 7.16 -6.21
CA MET A 114 -9.22 6.48 -5.27
C MET A 114 -8.91 6.85 -3.81
N ILE A 115 -7.62 6.87 -3.45
CA ILE A 115 -7.14 7.31 -2.14
C ILE A 115 -7.42 8.80 -1.95
N SER A 116 -7.16 9.62 -2.96
CA SER A 116 -7.39 11.07 -2.89
C SER A 116 -8.87 11.42 -2.70
N LEU A 117 -9.77 10.70 -3.39
CA LEU A 117 -11.22 10.85 -3.20
C LEU A 117 -11.64 10.44 -1.78
N SER A 118 -11.14 9.29 -1.31
CA SER A 118 -11.40 8.80 0.04
C SER A 118 -10.91 9.78 1.11
N ALA A 119 -9.71 10.33 0.94
CA ALA A 119 -9.11 11.33 1.82
C ALA A 119 -9.93 12.62 1.84
N LYS A 120 -10.48 13.04 0.70
CA LYS A 120 -11.37 14.21 0.63
C LYS A 120 -12.62 14.03 1.48
N ILE A 121 -13.20 12.83 1.47
CA ILE A 121 -14.45 12.53 2.18
C ILE A 121 -14.19 12.34 3.68
N LEU A 122 -13.18 11.56 4.05
CA LEU A 122 -12.91 11.23 5.45
C LEU A 122 -12.25 12.37 6.23
N PHE A 123 -11.30 13.08 5.60
CA PHE A 123 -10.41 14.01 6.31
C PHE A 123 -10.41 15.42 5.71
N GLY A 124 -11.03 15.62 4.54
CA GLY A 124 -10.94 16.88 3.79
C GLY A 124 -9.64 17.03 2.98
N GLU A 125 -8.75 16.03 3.02
CA GLU A 125 -7.33 16.11 2.61
C GLU A 125 -7.06 15.51 1.21
N GLY A 126 -8.03 15.51 0.31
CA GLY A 126 -7.86 14.91 -1.02
C GLY A 126 -6.85 15.62 -1.91
N LYS A 127 -6.76 16.97 -1.85
CA LYS A 127 -5.77 17.73 -2.64
C LYS A 127 -4.34 17.44 -2.15
N PRO A 128 -4.05 17.46 -0.83
CA PRO A 128 -2.73 17.10 -0.32
C PRO A 128 -2.37 15.64 -0.60
N ALA A 129 -3.30 14.70 -0.45
CA ALA A 129 -3.10 13.30 -0.84
C ALA A 129 -2.64 13.16 -2.30
N PHE A 130 -3.38 13.77 -3.23
CA PHE A 130 -3.03 13.74 -4.65
C PHE A 130 -1.68 14.42 -4.94
N LYS A 131 -1.47 15.62 -4.39
CA LYS A 131 -0.26 16.41 -4.61
C LYS A 131 0.99 15.68 -4.11
N THR A 132 0.95 15.11 -2.91
CA THR A 132 2.07 14.35 -2.35
C THR A 132 2.35 13.10 -3.19
N ALA A 133 1.32 12.38 -3.63
CA ALA A 133 1.49 11.23 -4.52
C ALA A 133 2.20 11.57 -5.84
N VAL A 134 1.82 12.67 -6.49
CA VAL A 134 2.42 13.11 -7.76
C VAL A 134 3.85 13.63 -7.58
N LEU A 135 4.11 14.38 -6.51
CA LEU A 135 5.41 15.01 -6.30
C LEU A 135 6.45 14.07 -5.69
N GLU A 136 6.03 13.13 -4.85
CA GLU A 136 6.94 12.33 -4.04
C GLU A 136 6.82 10.81 -4.28
N GLY A 137 5.77 10.35 -4.98
CA GLY A 137 5.53 8.92 -5.19
C GLY A 137 6.63 8.22 -6.01
N ALA A 138 7.37 8.96 -6.83
CA ALA A 138 8.50 8.46 -7.59
C ALA A 138 9.83 8.45 -6.82
N HIS A 139 9.88 9.01 -5.60
CA HIS A 139 11.10 9.03 -4.79
C HIS A 139 11.40 7.67 -4.13
N HIS A 140 10.44 6.75 -4.10
CA HIS A 140 10.62 5.44 -3.50
C HIS A 140 11.53 4.53 -4.35
N THR A 141 12.20 3.56 -3.71
CA THR A 141 13.06 2.60 -4.42
C THR A 141 12.27 1.63 -5.31
N SER A 142 11.01 1.35 -4.95
CA SER A 142 10.06 0.63 -5.82
C SER A 142 9.32 1.63 -6.72
N PRO A 143 9.16 1.33 -8.02
CA PRO A 143 8.44 2.18 -8.98
C PRO A 143 6.93 2.27 -8.72
N ASN A 144 6.41 1.48 -7.78
CA ASN A 144 4.98 1.35 -7.49
C ASN A 144 4.62 1.73 -6.07
N ALA A 145 5.29 1.17 -5.06
CA ALA A 145 4.92 1.33 -3.65
C ALA A 145 4.91 2.79 -3.19
N GLY A 146 5.76 3.65 -3.77
CA GLY A 146 5.81 5.06 -3.39
C GLY A 146 4.53 5.84 -3.67
N TYR A 147 3.75 5.49 -4.70
CA TYR A 147 2.52 6.21 -5.04
C TYR A 147 1.42 6.10 -3.96
N PRO A 148 0.98 4.91 -3.53
CA PRO A 148 0.01 4.78 -2.46
C PRO A 148 0.58 5.29 -1.12
N GLU A 149 1.85 5.03 -0.80
CA GLU A 149 2.48 5.55 0.43
C GLU A 149 2.47 7.08 0.49
N ALA A 150 2.86 7.75 -0.60
CA ALA A 150 2.83 9.20 -0.69
C ALA A 150 1.42 9.76 -0.66
N CYS A 151 0.45 9.04 -1.23
CA CYS A 151 -0.94 9.43 -1.13
C CYS A 151 -1.46 9.33 0.31
N PHE A 152 -1.10 8.27 1.04
CA PHE A 152 -1.41 8.11 2.46
C PHE A 152 -0.72 9.17 3.32
N ALA A 153 0.56 9.46 3.08
CA ALA A 153 1.31 10.53 3.74
C ALA A 153 0.59 11.89 3.61
N GLY A 154 0.16 12.24 2.39
CA GLY A 154 -0.59 13.46 2.13
C GLY A 154 -2.00 13.46 2.74
N ALA A 155 -2.72 12.33 2.66
CA ALA A 155 -4.07 12.18 3.22
C ALA A 155 -4.10 12.29 4.74
N LEU A 156 -3.08 11.75 5.41
CA LEU A 156 -2.97 11.70 6.85
C LEU A 156 -2.13 12.83 7.44
N ARG A 157 -1.48 13.64 6.58
CA ARG A 157 -0.53 14.70 6.96
C ARG A 157 0.57 14.17 7.88
N VAL A 158 1.18 13.05 7.47
CA VAL A 158 2.30 12.45 8.18
C VAL A 158 3.47 12.14 7.26
N LYS A 159 4.66 12.14 7.84
CA LYS A 159 5.91 11.73 7.23
C LYS A 159 6.10 10.23 7.40
N LEU A 160 6.26 9.53 6.29
CA LEU A 160 6.45 8.09 6.22
C LEU A 160 7.83 7.74 5.64
N ASN A 161 8.15 6.45 5.67
CA ASN A 161 9.37 5.86 5.16
C ASN A 161 10.62 6.39 5.90
N GLY A 162 11.79 6.35 5.26
CA GLY A 162 13.07 6.75 5.87
C GLY A 162 13.95 5.57 6.29
N PRO A 163 15.12 5.86 6.90
CA PRO A 163 16.13 4.85 7.17
C PRO A 163 15.62 3.72 8.07
N GLY A 164 15.93 2.48 7.71
CA GLY A 164 15.52 1.29 8.43
C GLY A 164 16.66 0.29 8.62
N ILE A 165 16.48 -0.69 9.50
CA ILE A 165 17.44 -1.79 9.70
C ILE A 165 16.81 -3.06 9.14
N TYR A 166 17.55 -3.80 8.33
CA TYR A 166 17.12 -5.05 7.71
C TYR A 166 18.20 -6.10 7.92
N GLY A 167 17.92 -7.13 8.72
CA GLY A 167 18.90 -8.17 9.03
C GLY A 167 20.17 -7.62 9.66
N GLY A 168 20.04 -6.63 10.55
CA GLY A 168 21.14 -5.93 11.20
C GLY A 168 21.84 -4.85 10.35
N ILE A 169 21.50 -4.71 9.07
CA ILE A 169 22.12 -3.73 8.16
C ILE A 169 21.24 -2.50 8.03
N ARG A 170 21.83 -1.32 8.24
CA ARG A 170 21.15 -0.04 8.00
C ARG A 170 21.00 0.22 6.51
N VAL A 171 19.76 0.43 6.06
CA VAL A 171 19.38 0.78 4.69
C VAL A 171 18.84 2.20 4.68
N GLU A 172 19.50 3.09 3.95
CA GLU A 172 19.04 4.46 3.75
C GLU A 172 17.90 4.46 2.72
N LYS A 173 16.76 5.03 3.10
CA LYS A 173 15.60 5.24 2.24
C LYS A 173 15.14 6.70 2.35
N PRO A 174 14.61 7.28 1.27
CA PRO A 174 14.08 8.62 1.32
C PRO A 174 12.82 8.68 2.18
N PHE A 175 12.60 9.82 2.83
CA PHE A 175 11.33 10.12 3.47
C PHE A 175 10.30 10.58 2.43
N ILE A 176 9.03 10.29 2.71
CA ILE A 176 7.87 10.78 1.98
C ILE A 176 7.00 11.61 2.92
N GLY A 177 6.43 12.71 2.44
CA GLY A 177 5.68 13.66 3.26
C GLY A 177 6.59 14.47 4.18
N THR A 178 7.78 14.86 3.70
CA THR A 178 8.83 15.50 4.52
C THR A 178 8.38 16.78 5.23
N ALA A 179 7.41 17.49 4.66
CA ALA A 179 6.81 18.69 5.22
C ALA A 179 5.80 18.43 6.36
N PHE A 180 5.50 17.17 6.66
CA PHE A 180 4.49 16.76 7.63
C PHE A 180 5.09 16.22 8.94
N GLU A 181 4.22 16.04 9.93
CA GLU A 181 4.59 15.55 11.25
C GLU A 181 4.85 14.04 11.26
N ARG A 182 5.41 13.53 12.35
CA ARG A 182 5.63 12.09 12.52
C ARG A 182 4.31 11.39 12.89
N PRO A 183 4.05 10.17 12.38
CA PRO A 183 2.85 9.44 12.73
C PRO A 183 2.85 8.98 14.19
N ASP A 184 1.64 8.84 14.72
CA ASP A 184 1.34 8.21 16.00
C ASP A 184 0.39 7.01 15.80
N ALA A 185 0.08 6.29 16.87
CA ALA A 185 -0.80 5.12 16.80
C ALA A 185 -2.20 5.44 16.23
N GLY A 186 -2.72 6.66 16.42
CA GLY A 186 -4.03 7.06 15.89
C GLY A 186 -4.08 7.05 14.36
N HIS A 187 -2.94 7.30 13.69
CA HIS A 187 -2.84 7.27 12.24
C HIS A 187 -3.00 5.87 11.65
N ILE A 188 -2.70 4.81 12.40
CA ILE A 188 -2.88 3.41 11.97
C ILE A 188 -4.36 3.12 11.70
N ARG A 189 -5.25 3.59 12.59
CA ARG A 189 -6.69 3.42 12.42
C ARG A 189 -7.20 4.23 11.23
N LYS A 190 -6.79 5.50 11.12
CA LYS A 190 -7.16 6.35 9.98
C LYS A 190 -6.70 5.76 8.64
N ALA A 191 -5.51 5.15 8.60
CA ALA A 191 -5.01 4.45 7.42
C ALA A 191 -5.91 3.26 7.03
N CYS A 192 -6.37 2.48 8.01
CA CYS A 192 -7.32 1.39 7.75
C CYS A 192 -8.66 1.90 7.21
N ASP A 193 -9.21 2.97 7.78
CA ASP A 193 -10.45 3.60 7.31
C ASP A 193 -10.30 4.09 5.87
N LEU A 194 -9.14 4.71 5.56
CA LEU A 194 -8.80 5.17 4.23
C LEU A 194 -8.67 4.02 3.22
N MET A 195 -8.03 2.92 3.60
CA MET A 195 -7.93 1.70 2.78
C MET A 195 -9.31 1.13 2.45
N ILE A 196 -10.20 1.01 3.44
CA ILE A 196 -11.54 0.43 3.26
C ILE A 196 -12.36 1.28 2.28
N LEU A 197 -12.37 2.61 2.45
CA LEU A 197 -13.12 3.47 1.55
C LEU A 197 -12.52 3.51 0.14
N SER A 198 -11.19 3.46 0.04
CA SER A 198 -10.50 3.41 -1.26
C SER A 198 -10.84 2.11 -1.99
N ALA A 199 -10.84 0.98 -1.29
CA ALA A 199 -11.26 -0.32 -1.83
C ALA A 199 -12.70 -0.29 -2.35
N PHE A 200 -13.62 0.33 -1.60
CA PHE A 200 -15.00 0.51 -2.05
C PHE A 200 -15.07 1.31 -3.35
N PHE A 201 -14.37 2.45 -3.45
CA PHE A 201 -14.36 3.24 -4.68
C PHE A 201 -13.70 2.51 -5.86
N SER A 202 -12.63 1.76 -5.63
CA SER A 202 -12.00 0.94 -6.66
C SER A 202 -12.97 -0.11 -7.21
N LEU A 203 -13.70 -0.80 -6.34
CA LEU A 203 -14.71 -1.78 -6.75
C LEU A 203 -15.87 -1.11 -7.50
N ALA A 204 -16.39 0.00 -6.97
CA ALA A 204 -17.48 0.74 -7.59
C ALA A 204 -17.09 1.28 -8.98
N ALA A 205 -15.85 1.76 -9.15
CA ALA A 205 -15.33 2.22 -10.42
C ALA A 205 -15.28 1.09 -11.47
N VAL A 206 -14.83 -0.10 -11.08
CA VAL A 206 -14.79 -1.27 -11.98
C VAL A 206 -16.21 -1.71 -12.36
N VAL A 207 -17.10 -1.91 -11.39
CA VAL A 207 -18.48 -2.33 -11.66
C VAL A 207 -19.22 -1.30 -12.53
N GLY A 208 -19.01 -0.01 -12.25
CA GLY A 208 -19.56 1.08 -13.06
C GLY A 208 -19.04 1.05 -14.49
N LEU A 209 -17.74 0.80 -14.69
CA LEU A 209 -17.14 0.68 -16.02
C LEU A 209 -17.72 -0.52 -16.80
N GLU A 210 -17.80 -1.69 -16.17
CA GLU A 210 -18.39 -2.89 -16.79
C GLU A 210 -19.85 -2.66 -17.19
N TRP A 211 -20.64 -2.01 -16.33
CA TRP A 211 -22.03 -1.70 -16.61
C TRP A 211 -22.17 -0.75 -17.81
N ILE A 212 -21.35 0.30 -17.89
CA ILE A 212 -21.32 1.23 -19.03
C ILE A 212 -20.95 0.50 -20.32
N LEU A 213 -19.91 -0.34 -20.29
CA LEU A 213 -19.47 -1.11 -21.45
C LEU A 213 -20.57 -2.09 -21.92
N GLY A 214 -21.24 -2.76 -20.99
CA GLY A 214 -22.37 -3.64 -21.29
C GLY A 214 -23.56 -2.90 -21.90
N ALA A 215 -23.88 -1.71 -21.39
CA ALA A 215 -24.95 -0.88 -21.94
C ALA A 215 -24.65 -0.41 -23.37
N ILE A 216 -23.39 -0.02 -23.65
CA ILE A 216 -22.94 0.38 -24.99
C ILE A 216 -23.00 -0.81 -25.96
N ALA A 217 -22.51 -1.98 -25.54
CA ALA A 217 -22.53 -3.19 -26.37
C ALA A 217 -23.97 -3.65 -26.68
N GLY A 218 -24.87 -3.59 -25.69
CA GLY A 218 -26.29 -3.88 -25.89
C GLY A 218 -26.99 -2.89 -26.81
N ALA A 219 -26.64 -1.60 -26.76
CA ALA A 219 -27.17 -0.59 -27.67
C ALA A 219 -26.65 -0.74 -29.11
N ALA A 220 -25.48 -1.38 -29.30
CA ALA A 220 -24.86 -1.61 -30.60
C ALA A 220 -25.33 -2.90 -31.31
N ASN A 221 -26.11 -3.76 -30.63
CA ASN A 221 -26.63 -5.02 -31.17
C ASN A 221 -28.18 -4.99 -31.15
N PRO A 222 -28.82 -4.40 -32.18
CA PRO A 222 -30.28 -4.27 -32.26
C PRO A 222 -31.02 -5.60 -32.49
#